data_AF-S2L4E5-F1
#
_entry.id   AF-S2L4E5-F1
#
_cell.length_a   1.000
_cell.length_b   1.000
_cell.length_c   1.000
_cell.angle_alpha   90.00
_cell.angle_beta   90.00
_cell.angle_gamma   90.00
#
_symmetry.space_group_name_H-M   'P 1'
#
loop_
_entity.id
_entity.type
_entity.pdbx_description
1 polymer ?
#
loop_
_entity_poly.entity_id
_entity_poly.type
_entity_poly.pdbx_seq_one_letter_code
_entity_poly.pdbx_strand_id
1 'polypeptide(L)'
;MSNLRSLTFDAIIIGGGGSGLRAALELAKSGKQTAVLSKVFPTRSHTVSAQGGITCAIASADPDDDWRWHMYDTVKGGDYITDQDAAEYMCSEGPKSVFELEHMGLPFSRFDNGRIYQRPFGGQSKDYGKGGQAARTCAAADRTGHALLHTLYQNNLKNNTTFLNEWYAVDLVKNANGDVVGCIALSIETGEVVHVKAKATVLATGGAGRIYASTTNALINTGDGIGMALRAGFPMQDMEMWQFHPTGIYGAGVLVTEGCRGEGGYLINKDGERFMERYAPNAKDLAGRDVVARSMVMEILEGRGCGEKGDHVFLKLDHLGEEVLGKRLPGIVELSKTFAHADPAKEPIPVVPTCHYMMGGIPTNVHGQAIMQDADGNDQIVNGLFACGEAACVSVHGANRLGGNSLLDLVVFGRAAGMFIEGALNEGIDYLDASESDIDAAMARMNRWNESGGGESVPALKAELQDIMQNSFGVFRQEDNMKDGVQKLAELRGRIAEAHLADKSNAFNTARVEALELDNLMEVAEATAIAALERKESRGAHSRYDYPDRDDVNWLKHSLYFPAEKKVGKRDVNFKPRTVDTFEPKVRTY
;
A
#
# COMPACT_ATOMS: atom_id res chain seq x y z
N MET A 1 34.85 -12.94 6.81
CA MET A 1 35.00 -12.65 5.37
C MET A 1 34.15 -13.65 4.62
N SER A 2 32.93 -13.27 4.24
CA SER A 2 32.06 -14.17 3.49
C SER A 2 32.37 -14.07 2.00
N ASN A 3 32.94 -15.14 1.42
CA ASN A 3 32.94 -15.38 -0.03
C ASN A 3 31.51 -15.69 -0.51
N LEU A 4 30.61 -14.70 -0.46
CA LEU A 4 29.22 -14.82 -0.90
C LEU A 4 29.18 -14.98 -2.42
N ARG A 5 28.44 -15.98 -2.91
CA ARG A 5 28.14 -16.11 -4.33
C ARG A 5 27.40 -14.86 -4.80
N SER A 6 27.78 -14.35 -5.98
CA SER A 6 27.11 -13.20 -6.59
C SER A 6 26.24 -13.63 -7.77
N LEU A 7 25.04 -13.05 -7.86
CA LEU A 7 24.19 -13.03 -9.06
C LEU A 7 24.23 -11.60 -9.62
N THR A 8 24.26 -11.44 -10.95
CA THR A 8 24.36 -10.11 -11.58
C THR A 8 23.25 -9.93 -12.59
N PHE A 9 22.57 -8.78 -12.53
CA PHE A 9 21.51 -8.37 -13.43
C PHE A 9 21.69 -6.89 -13.80
N ASP A 10 21.08 -6.44 -14.89
CA ASP A 10 20.98 -5.01 -15.20
C ASP A 10 20.07 -4.32 -14.17
N ALA A 11 18.93 -4.93 -13.89
CA ALA A 11 17.95 -4.47 -12.91
C ALA A 11 17.39 -5.63 -12.09
N ILE A 12 17.04 -5.36 -10.83
CA ILE A 12 16.32 -6.30 -9.98
C ILE A 12 15.04 -5.65 -9.46
N ILE A 13 13.98 -6.45 -9.43
CA ILE A 13 12.67 -6.07 -8.91
C ILE A 13 12.41 -6.90 -7.67
N ILE A 14 12.33 -6.25 -6.51
CA ILE A 14 12.07 -6.90 -5.23
C ILE A 14 10.57 -6.80 -4.94
N GLY A 15 9.83 -7.84 -5.34
CA GLY A 15 8.40 -7.99 -5.16
C GLY A 15 7.67 -8.53 -6.40
N GLY A 16 6.99 -9.67 -6.25
CA GLY A 16 6.19 -10.31 -7.31
C GLY A 16 4.73 -9.84 -7.41
N GLY A 17 4.41 -8.64 -6.89
CA GLY A 17 3.06 -8.05 -6.92
C GLY A 17 2.75 -7.32 -8.23
N GLY A 18 1.59 -6.65 -8.30
CA GLY A 18 1.15 -5.97 -9.52
C GLY A 18 2.14 -4.93 -10.07
N SER A 19 2.72 -4.08 -9.20
CA SER A 19 3.69 -3.06 -9.62
C SER A 19 5.01 -3.68 -10.07
N GLY A 20 5.54 -4.63 -9.29
CA GLY A 20 6.78 -5.33 -9.60
C GLY A 20 6.69 -6.13 -10.91
N LEU A 21 5.61 -6.89 -11.11
CA LEU A 21 5.40 -7.61 -12.38
C LEU A 21 5.19 -6.68 -13.56
N ARG A 22 4.59 -5.49 -13.38
CA ARG A 22 4.45 -4.52 -14.47
C ARG A 22 5.78 -3.86 -14.83
N ALA A 23 6.62 -3.53 -13.85
CA ALA A 23 7.96 -3.01 -14.07
C ALA A 23 8.86 -4.04 -14.76
N ALA A 24 8.87 -5.27 -14.23
CA ALA A 24 9.62 -6.39 -14.79
C ALA A 24 9.21 -6.70 -16.23
N LEU A 25 7.91 -6.62 -16.55
CA LEU A 25 7.41 -6.86 -17.90
C LEU A 25 7.93 -5.82 -18.90
N GLU A 26 8.04 -4.55 -18.51
CA GLU A 26 8.59 -3.51 -19.37
C GLU A 26 10.06 -3.79 -19.69
N LEU A 27 10.85 -4.07 -18.65
CA LEU A 27 12.27 -4.35 -18.80
C LEU A 27 12.54 -5.66 -19.55
N ALA A 28 11.75 -6.70 -19.31
CA ALA A 28 11.85 -7.97 -20.03
C ALA A 28 11.58 -7.81 -21.54
N LYS A 29 10.57 -6.99 -21.91
CA LYS A 29 10.29 -6.67 -23.33
C LYS A 29 11.45 -5.95 -24.01
N SER A 30 12.22 -5.15 -23.26
CA SER A 30 13.40 -4.43 -23.76
C SER A 30 14.68 -5.29 -23.88
N GLY A 31 14.65 -6.55 -23.41
CA GLY A 31 15.79 -7.46 -23.45
C GLY A 31 16.85 -7.21 -22.38
N LYS A 32 16.59 -6.35 -21.39
CA LYS A 32 17.48 -6.12 -20.24
C LYS A 32 17.49 -7.33 -19.31
N GLN A 33 18.65 -7.70 -18.79
CA GLN A 33 18.76 -8.82 -17.85
C GLN A 33 18.10 -8.43 -16.53
N THR A 34 16.88 -8.90 -16.31
CA THR A 34 16.04 -8.49 -15.19
C THR A 34 15.57 -9.70 -14.39
N ALA A 35 15.72 -9.64 -13.07
CA ALA A 35 15.19 -10.64 -12.16
C ALA A 35 14.10 -10.08 -11.25
N VAL A 36 13.04 -10.86 -11.06
CA VAL A 36 12.03 -10.63 -10.03
C VAL A 36 12.33 -11.51 -8.83
N LEU A 37 12.69 -10.89 -7.70
CA LEU A 37 12.83 -11.55 -6.41
C LEU A 37 11.49 -11.46 -5.69
N SER A 38 10.96 -12.59 -5.22
CA SER A 38 9.70 -12.60 -4.48
C SER A 38 9.74 -13.64 -3.38
N LYS A 39 9.46 -13.23 -2.13
CA LYS A 39 9.48 -14.14 -0.97
C LYS A 39 8.34 -15.17 -0.97
N VAL A 40 7.34 -14.95 -1.81
CA VAL A 40 6.30 -15.95 -2.14
C VAL A 40 6.23 -16.11 -3.65
N PHE A 41 5.64 -17.21 -4.11
CA PHE A 41 5.30 -17.34 -5.53
C PHE A 41 4.47 -16.11 -6.00
N PRO A 42 4.76 -15.49 -7.15
CA PRO A 42 4.22 -14.18 -7.53
C PRO A 42 2.69 -14.03 -7.41
N THR A 43 1.91 -15.06 -7.80
CA THR A 43 0.44 -15.02 -7.71
C THR A 43 -0.12 -15.17 -6.29
N ARG A 44 0.75 -15.28 -5.27
CA ARG A 44 0.41 -15.23 -3.84
C ARG A 44 0.62 -13.86 -3.22
N SER A 45 1.15 -12.90 -3.99
CA SER A 45 1.27 -11.50 -3.56
C SER A 45 -0.09 -10.92 -3.22
N HIS A 46 -0.14 -9.97 -2.27
CA HIS A 46 -1.41 -9.44 -1.75
C HIS A 46 -2.30 -8.77 -2.81
N THR A 47 -1.73 -8.32 -3.94
CA THR A 47 -2.51 -7.86 -5.11
C THR A 47 -3.60 -8.86 -5.51
N VAL A 48 -3.39 -10.18 -5.33
CA VAL A 48 -4.38 -11.23 -5.66
C VAL A 48 -5.70 -11.04 -4.90
N SER A 49 -5.64 -10.45 -3.71
CA SER A 49 -6.78 -10.24 -2.81
C SER A 49 -7.53 -8.93 -3.09
N ALA A 50 -7.07 -8.09 -4.02
CA ALA A 50 -7.82 -6.88 -4.37
C ALA A 50 -9.13 -7.23 -5.08
N GLN A 51 -10.23 -6.61 -4.67
CA GLN A 51 -11.57 -7.00 -5.10
C GLN A 51 -12.18 -5.99 -6.08
N GLY A 52 -12.49 -4.78 -5.57
CA GLY A 52 -13.44 -3.85 -6.17
C GLY A 52 -13.15 -3.33 -7.58
N GLY A 53 -11.88 -3.21 -7.97
CA GLY A 53 -11.51 -2.87 -9.34
C GLY A 53 -10.39 -1.84 -9.49
N ILE A 54 -10.20 -1.37 -10.72
CA ILE A 54 -9.21 -0.36 -11.12
C ILE A 54 -9.98 0.91 -11.52
N THR A 55 -9.83 1.98 -10.74
CA THR A 55 -10.48 3.27 -11.02
C THR A 55 -9.77 3.97 -12.16
N CYS A 56 -10.46 4.21 -13.28
CA CYS A 56 -9.87 4.81 -14.46
C CYS A 56 -10.93 5.36 -15.43
N ALA A 57 -10.73 6.57 -15.95
CA ALA A 57 -11.64 7.24 -16.90
C ALA A 57 -11.52 6.67 -18.33
N ILE A 58 -11.98 5.43 -18.54
CA ILE A 58 -12.02 4.78 -19.88
C ILE A 58 -13.34 5.02 -20.64
N ALA A 59 -14.18 5.92 -20.12
CA ALA A 59 -15.44 6.37 -20.71
C ALA A 59 -16.36 5.23 -21.21
N SER A 60 -16.45 4.12 -20.46
CA SER A 60 -17.25 2.94 -20.84
C SER A 60 -18.64 2.94 -20.21
N ALA A 61 -18.76 3.37 -18.96
CA ALA A 61 -20.06 3.60 -18.31
C ALA A 61 -20.66 4.98 -18.65
N ASP A 62 -19.81 5.98 -18.84
CA ASP A 62 -20.19 7.33 -19.21
C ASP A 62 -19.27 7.82 -20.34
N PRO A 63 -19.78 8.08 -21.55
CA PRO A 63 -18.96 8.53 -22.68
C PRO A 63 -18.31 9.90 -22.44
N ASP A 64 -18.83 10.69 -21.49
CA ASP A 64 -18.32 12.02 -21.16
C ASP A 64 -17.34 12.00 -19.98
N ASP A 65 -17.02 10.82 -19.40
CA ASP A 65 -16.06 10.74 -18.30
C ASP A 65 -14.67 11.24 -18.72
N ASP A 66 -14.02 11.95 -17.81
CA ASP A 66 -12.79 12.69 -18.08
C ASP A 66 -11.73 12.39 -17.04
N TRP A 67 -10.50 12.15 -17.48
CA TRP A 67 -9.37 11.91 -16.58
C TRP A 67 -9.12 13.09 -15.63
N ARG A 68 -9.48 14.32 -16.03
CA ARG A 68 -9.38 15.53 -15.20
C ARG A 68 -10.37 15.51 -14.04
N TRP A 69 -11.54 14.90 -14.21
CA TRP A 69 -12.49 14.68 -13.11
C TRP A 69 -11.94 13.65 -12.13
N HIS A 70 -11.32 12.59 -12.65
CA HIS A 70 -10.63 11.60 -11.82
C HIS A 70 -9.43 12.21 -11.07
N MET A 71 -8.66 13.10 -11.71
CA MET A 71 -7.59 13.84 -11.04
C MET A 71 -8.13 14.74 -9.92
N TYR A 72 -9.19 15.50 -10.17
CA TYR A 72 -9.84 16.31 -9.15
C TYR A 72 -10.31 15.48 -7.95
N ASP A 73 -10.97 14.35 -8.21
CA ASP A 73 -11.41 13.43 -7.15
C ASP A 73 -10.22 12.92 -6.35
N THR A 74 -9.11 12.61 -7.01
CA THR A 74 -7.88 12.10 -6.39
C THR A 74 -7.23 13.16 -5.50
N VAL A 75 -7.08 14.40 -5.98
CA VAL A 75 -6.49 15.51 -5.20
C VAL A 75 -7.38 15.88 -4.01
N LYS A 76 -8.69 16.00 -4.20
CA LYS A 76 -9.65 16.18 -3.09
C LYS A 76 -9.60 14.99 -2.14
N GLY A 77 -9.52 13.78 -2.68
CA GLY A 77 -9.50 12.51 -1.96
C GLY A 77 -8.34 12.39 -0.99
N GLY A 78 -7.13 12.74 -1.45
CA GLY A 78 -5.90 12.80 -0.66
C GLY A 78 -5.76 14.03 0.23
N ASP A 79 -6.83 14.83 0.34
CA ASP A 79 -6.94 16.00 1.21
C ASP A 79 -5.81 17.03 1.00
N TYR A 80 -5.52 17.26 -0.29
CA TYR A 80 -4.60 18.29 -0.79
C TYR A 80 -3.12 18.13 -0.42
N ILE A 81 -2.71 16.98 0.13
CA ILE A 81 -1.31 16.56 0.18
C ILE A 81 -1.01 15.48 -0.86
N THR A 82 -1.71 15.55 -2.00
CA THR A 82 -1.43 14.76 -3.19
C THR A 82 -0.57 15.61 -4.13
N ASP A 83 0.54 15.07 -4.59
CA ASP A 83 1.38 15.70 -5.61
C ASP A 83 0.60 15.75 -6.93
N GLN A 84 0.22 16.95 -7.36
CA GLN A 84 -0.73 17.13 -8.46
C GLN A 84 -0.15 16.78 -9.83
N ASP A 85 1.16 16.91 -10.03
CA ASP A 85 1.83 16.44 -11.23
C ASP A 85 1.83 14.90 -11.34
N ALA A 86 2.00 14.21 -10.21
CA ALA A 86 1.89 12.76 -10.14
C ALA A 86 0.44 12.29 -10.32
N ALA A 87 -0.54 12.98 -9.72
CA ALA A 87 -1.96 12.68 -9.91
C ALA A 87 -2.41 12.91 -11.36
N GLU A 88 -1.94 13.99 -11.98
CA GLU A 88 -2.12 14.25 -13.40
C GLU A 88 -1.60 13.10 -14.23
N TYR A 89 -0.32 12.71 -14.04
CA TYR A 89 0.29 11.60 -14.77
C TYR A 89 -0.49 10.29 -14.61
N MET A 90 -0.86 9.95 -13.37
CA MET A 90 -1.62 8.73 -13.08
C MET A 90 -2.98 8.71 -13.81
N CYS A 91 -3.73 9.79 -13.72
CA CYS A 91 -5.06 9.87 -14.31
C CYS A 91 -5.01 9.97 -15.83
N SER A 92 -4.05 10.71 -16.40
CA SER A 92 -3.92 10.87 -17.86
C SER A 92 -3.39 9.61 -18.56
N GLU A 93 -2.41 8.91 -17.98
CA GLU A 93 -1.88 7.65 -18.54
C GLU A 93 -2.77 6.45 -18.25
N GLY A 94 -3.62 6.54 -17.22
CA GLY A 94 -4.44 5.45 -16.74
C GLY A 94 -5.26 4.72 -17.82
N PRO A 95 -5.99 5.43 -18.71
CA PRO A 95 -6.80 4.78 -19.74
C PRO A 95 -5.97 3.88 -20.66
N LYS A 96 -4.80 4.35 -21.10
CA LYS A 96 -3.88 3.57 -21.92
C LYS A 96 -3.41 2.32 -21.18
N SER A 97 -3.06 2.44 -19.90
CA SER A 97 -2.65 1.29 -19.08
C SER A 97 -3.78 0.26 -18.90
N VAL A 98 -5.04 0.68 -18.71
CA VAL A 98 -6.17 -0.25 -18.58
C VAL A 98 -6.44 -1.00 -19.89
N PHE A 99 -6.39 -0.33 -21.04
CA PHE A 99 -6.52 -1.01 -22.33
C PHE A 99 -5.33 -1.94 -22.61
N GLU A 100 -4.12 -1.59 -22.17
CA GLU A 100 -2.97 -2.50 -22.29
C GLU A 100 -3.22 -3.82 -21.52
N LEU A 101 -3.79 -3.74 -20.30
CA LEU A 101 -4.16 -4.93 -19.52
C LEU A 101 -5.24 -5.78 -20.21
N GLU A 102 -6.22 -5.12 -20.84
CA GLU A 102 -7.27 -5.82 -21.58
C GLU A 102 -6.69 -6.58 -22.78
N HIS A 103 -5.80 -5.93 -23.56
CA HIS A 103 -5.07 -6.57 -24.66
C HIS A 103 -4.12 -7.68 -24.20
N MET A 104 -3.65 -7.63 -22.95
CA MET A 104 -2.89 -8.71 -22.31
C MET A 104 -3.77 -9.92 -21.93
N GLY A 105 -5.10 -9.79 -22.01
CA GLY A 105 -6.06 -10.84 -21.71
C GLY A 105 -6.71 -10.73 -20.33
N LEU A 106 -6.68 -9.57 -19.66
CA LEU A 106 -7.37 -9.40 -18.37
C LEU A 106 -8.89 -9.56 -18.56
N PRO A 107 -9.52 -10.54 -17.89
CA PRO A 107 -10.93 -10.88 -18.09
C PRO A 107 -11.87 -9.91 -17.37
N PHE A 108 -11.87 -8.64 -17.76
CA PHE A 108 -12.86 -7.66 -17.28
C PHE A 108 -14.29 -8.13 -17.57
N SER A 109 -15.18 -7.89 -16.61
CA SER A 109 -16.62 -8.00 -16.85
C SER A 109 -17.03 -7.01 -17.95
N ARG A 110 -18.14 -7.28 -18.65
CA ARG A 110 -18.58 -6.49 -19.80
C ARG A 110 -19.96 -5.87 -19.59
N PHE A 111 -20.16 -4.72 -20.22
CA PHE A 111 -21.49 -4.25 -20.59
C PHE A 111 -22.01 -5.02 -21.81
N ASP A 112 -23.30 -4.90 -22.12
CA ASP A 112 -23.93 -5.60 -23.25
C ASP A 112 -23.35 -5.18 -24.61
N ASN A 113 -22.79 -3.97 -24.69
CA ASN A 113 -22.09 -3.46 -25.88
C ASN A 113 -20.65 -3.98 -26.02
N GLY A 114 -20.19 -4.90 -25.15
CA GLY A 114 -18.85 -5.49 -25.18
C GLY A 114 -17.74 -4.63 -24.56
N ARG A 115 -18.03 -3.40 -24.12
CA ARG A 115 -17.05 -2.57 -23.41
C ARG A 115 -16.81 -3.07 -21.99
N ILE A 116 -15.67 -2.68 -21.42
CA ILE A 116 -15.30 -2.97 -20.03
C ILE A 116 -16.37 -2.40 -19.10
N TYR A 117 -16.88 -3.25 -18.20
CA TYR A 117 -17.82 -2.85 -17.16
C TYR A 117 -17.13 -1.96 -16.13
N GLN A 118 -17.75 -0.82 -15.81
CA GLN A 118 -17.34 0.06 -14.72
C GLN A 118 -18.49 0.21 -13.71
N ARG A 119 -18.15 0.26 -12.41
CA ARG A 119 -19.10 0.43 -11.30
C ARG A 119 -18.83 1.70 -10.49
N PRO A 120 -19.81 2.21 -9.73
CA PRO A 120 -19.59 3.27 -8.74
C PRO A 120 -18.62 2.84 -7.65
N PHE A 121 -17.89 3.80 -7.09
CA PHE A 121 -16.99 3.60 -5.95
C PHE A 121 -16.87 4.87 -5.12
N GLY A 122 -16.29 4.76 -3.92
CA GLY A 122 -16.18 5.86 -2.98
C GLY A 122 -15.37 7.04 -3.53
N GLY A 123 -15.88 8.25 -3.36
CA GLY A 123 -15.21 9.50 -3.71
C GLY A 123 -15.06 9.77 -5.21
N GLN A 124 -15.92 9.20 -6.05
CA GLN A 124 -15.93 9.42 -7.50
C GLN A 124 -17.07 10.34 -7.93
N SER A 125 -16.75 11.41 -8.65
CA SER A 125 -17.71 12.41 -9.11
C SER A 125 -17.52 12.82 -10.56
N LYS A 126 -18.55 13.37 -11.17
CA LYS A 126 -18.51 14.01 -12.50
C LYS A 126 -18.36 15.53 -12.34
N ASP A 127 -17.92 16.19 -13.41
CA ASP A 127 -17.81 17.67 -13.48
C ASP A 127 -17.19 18.30 -12.22
N TYR A 128 -15.97 17.85 -11.87
CA TYR A 128 -15.22 18.39 -10.73
C TYR A 128 -16.02 18.43 -9.41
N GLY A 129 -16.80 17.39 -9.11
CA GLY A 129 -17.62 17.29 -7.91
C GLY A 129 -19.06 17.79 -8.04
N LYS A 130 -19.46 18.32 -9.19
CA LYS A 130 -20.78 18.96 -9.37
C LYS A 130 -21.79 18.08 -10.10
N GLY A 131 -21.32 17.10 -10.87
CA GLY A 131 -22.16 16.28 -11.75
C GLY A 131 -22.68 14.98 -11.12
N GLY A 132 -22.65 14.87 -9.79
CA GLY A 132 -23.09 13.67 -9.08
C GLY A 132 -22.09 12.50 -9.15
N GLN A 133 -22.56 11.31 -8.75
CA GLN A 133 -21.74 10.10 -8.65
C GLN A 133 -21.22 9.63 -10.02
N ALA A 134 -19.91 9.41 -10.13
CA ALA A 134 -19.30 8.74 -11.28
C ALA A 134 -19.21 7.22 -11.08
N ALA A 135 -19.10 6.48 -12.18
CA ALA A 135 -18.92 5.04 -12.19
C ALA A 135 -17.73 4.69 -13.06
N ARG A 136 -16.51 4.79 -12.51
CA ARG A 136 -15.28 4.61 -13.29
C ARG A 136 -14.35 3.50 -12.80
N THR A 137 -14.83 2.64 -11.90
CA THR A 137 -14.03 1.49 -11.44
C THR A 137 -14.24 0.27 -12.34
N CYS A 138 -13.25 -0.01 -13.18
CA CYS A 138 -13.18 -1.17 -14.08
C CYS A 138 -13.04 -2.46 -13.26
N ALA A 139 -13.90 -3.46 -13.49
CA ALA A 139 -13.97 -4.62 -12.60
C ALA A 139 -14.08 -5.96 -13.32
N ALA A 140 -13.47 -6.99 -12.74
CA ALA A 140 -13.67 -8.41 -13.09
C ALA A 140 -14.41 -9.08 -11.93
N ALA A 141 -15.76 -8.98 -11.96
CA ALA A 141 -16.59 -9.19 -10.77
C ALA A 141 -15.97 -8.47 -9.55
N ASP A 142 -15.85 -9.13 -8.40
CA ASP A 142 -15.15 -8.65 -7.22
C ASP A 142 -13.81 -9.38 -6.99
N ARG A 143 -13.17 -9.84 -8.08
CA ARG A 143 -11.88 -10.57 -8.07
C ARG A 143 -10.86 -9.88 -8.98
N THR A 144 -10.92 -8.56 -9.09
CA THR A 144 -10.13 -7.80 -10.08
C THR A 144 -8.62 -7.91 -9.83
N GLY A 145 -8.18 -7.95 -8.57
CA GLY A 145 -6.79 -8.17 -8.19
C GLY A 145 -6.27 -9.55 -8.59
N HIS A 146 -7.08 -10.59 -8.40
CA HIS A 146 -6.79 -11.94 -8.86
C HIS A 146 -6.59 -11.98 -10.37
N ALA A 147 -7.56 -11.44 -11.13
CA ALA A 147 -7.48 -11.35 -12.59
C ALA A 147 -6.23 -10.59 -13.05
N LEU A 148 -5.98 -9.41 -12.49
CA LEU A 148 -4.82 -8.57 -12.79
C LEU A 148 -3.49 -9.31 -12.57
N LEU A 149 -3.31 -9.89 -11.38
CA LEU A 149 -2.04 -10.49 -11.00
C LEU A 149 -1.73 -11.72 -11.85
N HIS A 150 -2.73 -12.56 -12.12
CA HIS A 150 -2.57 -13.71 -13.01
C HIS A 150 -2.25 -13.29 -14.45
N THR A 151 -2.93 -12.28 -14.98
CA THR A 151 -2.64 -11.75 -16.33
C THR A 151 -1.21 -11.20 -16.43
N LEU A 152 -0.76 -10.41 -15.44
CA LEU A 152 0.61 -9.88 -15.42
C LEU A 152 1.64 -11.01 -15.31
N TYR A 153 1.40 -12.02 -14.47
CA TYR A 153 2.30 -13.16 -14.34
C TYR A 153 2.41 -13.95 -15.65
N GLN A 154 1.29 -14.26 -16.31
CA GLN A 154 1.26 -14.90 -17.63
C GLN A 154 2.03 -14.11 -18.69
N ASN A 155 1.92 -12.79 -18.68
CA ASN A 155 2.64 -11.94 -19.62
C ASN A 155 4.15 -11.87 -19.32
N ASN A 156 4.57 -11.94 -18.06
CA ASN A 156 5.99 -12.08 -17.73
C ASN A 156 6.55 -13.44 -18.21
N LEU A 157 5.79 -14.54 -18.04
CA LEU A 157 6.17 -15.84 -18.58
C LEU A 157 6.32 -15.80 -20.11
N LYS A 158 5.38 -15.16 -20.82
CA LYS A 158 5.44 -14.96 -22.28
C LYS A 158 6.71 -14.21 -22.71
N ASN A 159 7.23 -13.30 -21.88
CA ASN A 159 8.41 -12.48 -22.16
C ASN A 159 9.69 -13.01 -21.48
N ASN A 160 9.69 -14.25 -20.97
CA ASN A 160 10.85 -14.91 -20.38
C ASN A 160 11.51 -14.12 -19.23
N THR A 161 10.72 -13.42 -18.41
CA THR A 161 11.24 -12.77 -17.20
C THR A 161 11.91 -13.79 -16.29
N THR A 162 13.08 -13.46 -15.74
CA THR A 162 13.76 -14.33 -14.77
C THR A 162 13.12 -14.18 -13.39
N PHE A 163 12.77 -15.30 -12.76
CA PHE A 163 12.15 -15.32 -11.44
C PHE A 163 13.06 -16.00 -10.42
N LEU A 164 13.32 -15.30 -9.31
CA LEU A 164 13.87 -15.85 -8.09
C LEU A 164 12.70 -16.01 -7.11
N ASN A 165 11.95 -17.09 -7.30
CA ASN A 165 10.74 -17.42 -6.52
C ASN A 165 11.12 -17.97 -5.14
N GLU A 166 10.42 -17.49 -4.11
CA GLU A 166 10.71 -17.80 -2.70
C GLU A 166 12.14 -17.41 -2.29
N TRP A 167 12.57 -16.23 -2.76
CA TRP A 167 13.78 -15.55 -2.30
C TRP A 167 13.38 -14.34 -1.45
N TYR A 168 13.92 -14.29 -0.23
CA TYR A 168 13.72 -13.19 0.70
C TYR A 168 14.86 -12.18 0.57
N ALA A 169 14.54 -10.94 0.17
CA ALA A 169 15.52 -9.85 0.19
C ALA A 169 15.76 -9.42 1.65
N VAL A 170 17.02 -9.50 2.08
CA VAL A 170 17.43 -9.23 3.46
C VAL A 170 17.65 -7.73 3.65
N ASP A 171 18.62 -7.15 2.95
CA ASP A 171 18.95 -5.72 3.03
C ASP A 171 19.59 -5.23 1.73
N LEU A 172 19.48 -3.92 1.49
CA LEU A 172 20.14 -3.24 0.38
C LEU A 172 21.65 -3.23 0.58
N VAL A 173 22.40 -3.33 -0.52
CA VAL A 173 23.85 -3.12 -0.52
C VAL A 173 24.14 -1.72 -1.05
N LYS A 174 24.83 -0.91 -0.25
CA LYS A 174 25.29 0.43 -0.63
C LYS A 174 26.78 0.42 -0.89
N ASN A 175 27.24 1.06 -1.95
CA ASN A 175 28.67 1.24 -2.20
C ASN A 175 29.23 2.44 -1.38
N ALA A 176 30.53 2.71 -1.55
CA ALA A 176 31.22 3.82 -0.87
C ALA A 176 30.71 5.23 -1.23
N ASN A 177 30.01 5.39 -2.37
CA ASN A 177 29.36 6.66 -2.74
C ASN A 177 27.98 6.81 -2.11
N GLY A 178 27.45 5.76 -1.47
CA GLY A 178 26.09 5.72 -0.94
C GLY A 178 25.04 5.28 -1.97
N ASP A 179 25.43 4.92 -3.19
CA ASP A 179 24.53 4.40 -4.21
C ASP A 179 24.05 2.99 -3.84
N VAL A 180 22.81 2.65 -4.19
CA VAL A 180 22.28 1.29 -4.04
C VAL A 180 22.69 0.44 -5.23
N VAL A 181 23.41 -0.65 -4.97
CA VAL A 181 24.02 -1.50 -6.01
C VAL A 181 23.54 -2.94 -5.99
N GLY A 182 22.39 -3.18 -5.34
CA GLY A 182 21.77 -4.50 -5.23
C GLY A 182 21.24 -4.80 -3.84
N CYS A 183 21.12 -6.09 -3.53
CA CYS A 183 20.69 -6.56 -2.21
C CYS A 183 21.34 -7.88 -1.81
N ILE A 184 21.32 -8.17 -0.52
CA ILE A 184 21.51 -9.52 0.00
C ILE A 184 20.18 -10.25 -0.10
N ALA A 185 20.20 -11.50 -0.60
CA ALA A 185 19.01 -12.32 -0.72
C ALA A 185 19.23 -13.73 -0.17
N LEU A 186 18.21 -14.25 0.52
CA LEU A 186 18.14 -15.60 1.08
C LEU A 186 17.19 -16.44 0.23
N SER A 187 17.68 -17.52 -0.36
CA SER A 187 16.84 -18.59 -0.92
C SER A 187 16.13 -19.31 0.23
N ILE A 188 14.80 -19.18 0.32
CA ILE A 188 14.03 -19.84 1.38
C ILE A 188 14.13 -21.35 1.24
N GLU A 189 14.08 -21.89 0.01
CA GLU A 189 14.16 -23.33 -0.25
C GLU A 189 15.43 -23.96 0.33
N THR A 190 16.60 -23.36 0.09
CA THR A 190 17.90 -23.99 0.38
C THR A 190 18.60 -23.41 1.60
N GLY A 191 18.22 -22.22 2.04
CA GLY A 191 18.96 -21.43 3.02
C GLY A 191 20.23 -20.76 2.45
N GLU A 192 20.45 -20.82 1.14
CA GLU A 192 21.58 -20.16 0.49
C GLU A 192 21.41 -18.64 0.54
N VAL A 193 22.48 -17.94 0.91
CA VAL A 193 22.54 -16.49 0.90
C VAL A 193 23.46 -16.04 -0.22
N VAL A 194 23.03 -15.04 -0.99
CA VAL A 194 23.78 -14.49 -2.12
C VAL A 194 23.75 -12.98 -2.10
N HIS A 195 24.73 -12.38 -2.77
CA HIS A 195 24.70 -10.98 -3.17
C HIS A 195 24.10 -10.88 -4.57
N VAL A 196 22.98 -10.17 -4.72
CA VAL A 196 22.38 -9.89 -6.02
C VAL A 196 22.75 -8.48 -6.44
N LYS A 197 23.70 -8.36 -7.38
CA LYS A 197 24.20 -7.10 -7.94
C LYS A 197 23.26 -6.58 -9.02
N ALA A 198 23.01 -5.26 -9.00
CA ALA A 198 22.21 -4.59 -10.02
C ALA A 198 22.56 -3.10 -10.14
N LYS A 199 22.36 -2.53 -11.33
CA LYS A 199 22.48 -1.08 -11.55
C LYS A 199 21.20 -0.33 -11.17
N ALA A 200 20.06 -1.01 -11.19
CA ALA A 200 18.77 -0.50 -10.73
C ALA A 200 18.07 -1.52 -9.83
N THR A 201 17.70 -1.10 -8.63
CA THR A 201 17.00 -1.92 -7.63
C THR A 201 15.63 -1.30 -7.38
N VAL A 202 14.56 -2.01 -7.76
CA VAL A 202 13.17 -1.54 -7.61
C VAL A 202 12.50 -2.23 -6.43
N LEU A 203 12.12 -1.46 -5.41
CA LEU A 203 11.33 -1.92 -4.28
C LEU A 203 9.83 -1.90 -4.62
N ALA A 204 9.26 -3.08 -4.80
CA ALA A 204 7.86 -3.33 -5.11
C ALA A 204 7.23 -4.29 -4.07
N THR A 205 7.64 -4.15 -2.80
CA THR A 205 7.40 -5.13 -1.73
C THR A 205 6.00 -5.06 -1.11
N GLY A 206 5.16 -4.12 -1.54
CA GLY A 206 3.84 -3.88 -0.95
C GLY A 206 3.88 -3.14 0.39
N GLY A 207 2.72 -3.00 1.03
CA GLY A 207 2.57 -2.32 2.32
C GLY A 207 2.88 -3.18 3.55
N ALA A 208 2.52 -2.65 4.72
CA ALA A 208 2.93 -3.18 6.01
C ALA A 208 1.78 -3.30 7.03
N GLY A 209 0.56 -3.60 6.59
CA GLY A 209 -0.60 -3.63 7.49
C GLY A 209 -0.49 -4.62 8.65
N ARG A 210 0.48 -5.55 8.62
CA ARG A 210 0.79 -6.47 9.73
C ARG A 210 1.47 -5.82 10.93
N ILE A 211 1.72 -4.50 10.92
CA ILE A 211 2.03 -3.77 12.15
C ILE A 211 0.80 -3.62 13.05
N TYR A 212 -0.43 -3.85 12.58
CA TYR A 212 -1.65 -3.79 13.37
C TYR A 212 -2.17 -5.18 13.72
N ALA A 213 -2.84 -5.30 14.87
CA ALA A 213 -3.48 -6.55 15.31
C ALA A 213 -4.61 -7.00 14.36
N SER A 214 -5.43 -6.05 13.86
CA SER A 214 -6.47 -6.33 12.88
C SER A 214 -6.19 -5.62 11.56
N THR A 215 -6.03 -6.41 10.49
CA THR A 215 -5.71 -5.92 9.16
C THR A 215 -6.32 -6.79 8.07
N THR A 216 -6.70 -6.19 6.94
CA THR A 216 -7.13 -6.95 5.76
C THR A 216 -5.95 -7.56 5.00
N ASN A 217 -4.72 -7.19 5.38
CA ASN A 217 -3.51 -7.54 4.67
C ASN A 217 -3.15 -9.01 4.86
N ALA A 218 -2.47 -9.61 3.87
CA ALA A 218 -1.94 -10.96 4.01
C ALA A 218 -0.85 -11.00 5.11
N LEU A 219 -0.48 -12.20 5.57
CA LEU A 219 0.58 -12.36 6.59
C LEU A 219 1.93 -11.84 6.12
N ILE A 220 2.14 -11.78 4.80
CA ILE A 220 3.38 -11.37 4.14
C ILE A 220 3.55 -9.84 4.01
N ASN A 221 2.55 -9.04 4.35
CA ASN A 221 2.60 -7.57 4.26
C ASN A 221 3.30 -6.98 5.48
N THR A 222 4.62 -7.11 5.50
CA THR A 222 5.49 -6.81 6.65
C THR A 222 6.39 -5.60 6.42
N GLY A 223 6.20 -4.87 5.30
CA GLY A 223 6.93 -3.64 5.03
C GLY A 223 8.41 -3.84 4.73
N ASP A 224 8.79 -4.96 4.12
CA ASP A 224 10.20 -5.33 4.00
C ASP A 224 11.04 -4.30 3.23
N GLY A 225 10.54 -3.79 2.11
CA GLY A 225 11.20 -2.72 1.36
C GLY A 225 11.37 -1.43 2.17
N ILE A 226 10.38 -1.10 2.99
CA ILE A 226 10.43 0.05 3.89
C ILE A 226 11.49 -0.15 4.97
N GLY A 227 11.51 -1.33 5.61
CA GLY A 227 12.53 -1.68 6.60
C GLY A 227 13.94 -1.66 6.03
N MET A 228 14.13 -2.20 4.83
CA MET A 228 15.43 -2.16 4.12
C MET A 228 15.88 -0.71 3.84
N ALA A 229 14.97 0.14 3.33
CA ALA A 229 15.29 1.52 3.02
C ALA A 229 15.58 2.36 4.28
N LEU A 230 14.81 2.17 5.35
CA LEU A 230 15.04 2.82 6.65
C LEU A 230 16.41 2.45 7.24
N ARG A 231 16.78 1.16 7.24
CA ARG A 231 18.11 0.71 7.71
C ARG A 231 19.26 1.20 6.82
N ALA A 232 19.00 1.41 5.53
CA ALA A 232 19.95 2.02 4.60
C ALA A 232 20.11 3.54 4.81
N GLY A 233 19.35 4.14 5.73
CA GLY A 233 19.40 5.57 6.08
C GLY A 233 18.49 6.45 5.24
N PHE A 234 17.62 5.88 4.40
CA PHE A 234 16.75 6.66 3.52
C PHE A 234 15.45 7.07 4.23
N PRO A 235 14.94 8.28 3.96
CA PRO A 235 13.80 8.82 4.66
C PRO A 235 12.47 8.21 4.17
N MET A 236 11.46 8.20 5.03
CA MET A 236 10.11 7.75 4.69
C MET A 236 9.07 8.86 4.68
N GLN A 237 8.26 8.80 3.63
CA GLN A 237 7.03 9.52 3.29
C GLN A 237 5.81 9.29 4.19
N ASP A 238 5.19 10.29 4.83
CA ASP A 238 3.77 10.25 5.24
C ASP A 238 3.36 8.98 6.02
N MET A 239 4.26 8.47 6.86
CA MET A 239 4.12 7.16 7.51
C MET A 239 2.94 7.11 8.50
N GLU A 240 2.45 8.25 8.95
CA GLU A 240 1.26 8.37 9.78
C GLU A 240 -0.06 8.13 9.04
N MET A 241 -0.04 8.15 7.71
CA MET A 241 -1.20 8.05 6.83
C MET A 241 -1.55 6.58 6.56
N TRP A 242 -2.33 6.01 7.48
CA TRP A 242 -2.84 4.64 7.41
C TRP A 242 -4.33 4.62 7.10
N GLN A 243 -4.72 4.00 5.98
CA GLN A 243 -6.12 3.86 5.64
C GLN A 243 -6.71 2.65 6.33
N PHE A 244 -7.76 2.90 7.11
CA PHE A 244 -8.67 1.88 7.61
C PHE A 244 -9.80 1.72 6.60
N HIS A 245 -9.91 0.55 5.97
CA HIS A 245 -11.04 0.27 5.10
C HIS A 245 -12.30 0.18 5.95
N PRO A 246 -13.41 0.83 5.55
CA PRO A 246 -14.63 0.84 6.36
C PRO A 246 -15.13 -0.58 6.68
N THR A 247 -15.14 -1.47 5.70
CA THR A 247 -15.85 -2.75 5.78
C THR A 247 -14.94 -3.98 5.82
N GLY A 248 -14.14 -4.14 6.88
CA GLY A 248 -13.54 -5.43 7.23
C GLY A 248 -14.54 -6.29 8.01
N ILE A 249 -14.59 -7.60 7.77
CA ILE A 249 -15.46 -8.54 8.48
C ILE A 249 -15.10 -8.53 9.96
N TYR A 250 -16.07 -8.23 10.81
CA TYR A 250 -15.89 -8.23 12.26
C TYR A 250 -15.39 -9.60 12.77
N GLY A 251 -14.40 -9.59 13.67
CA GLY A 251 -13.77 -10.79 14.22
C GLY A 251 -12.70 -11.45 13.33
N ALA A 252 -12.77 -11.30 12.01
CA ALA A 252 -11.82 -11.93 11.07
C ALA A 252 -10.86 -10.94 10.38
N GLY A 253 -11.27 -9.68 10.19
CA GLY A 253 -10.48 -8.65 9.49
C GLY A 253 -10.46 -8.78 7.96
N VAL A 254 -11.07 -9.83 7.40
CA VAL A 254 -11.14 -10.07 5.95
C VAL A 254 -11.89 -8.94 5.25
N LEU A 255 -11.38 -8.46 4.11
CA LEU A 255 -12.02 -7.38 3.35
C LEU A 255 -13.36 -7.80 2.73
N VAL A 256 -14.38 -6.96 2.91
CA VAL A 256 -15.56 -6.90 2.03
C VAL A 256 -15.46 -5.64 1.17
N THR A 257 -15.48 -5.83 -0.15
CA THR A 257 -15.25 -4.77 -1.13
C THR A 257 -16.16 -3.56 -0.93
N GLU A 258 -15.60 -2.37 -1.09
CA GLU A 258 -16.38 -1.13 -1.25
C GLU A 258 -17.32 -1.18 -2.46
N GLY A 259 -17.06 -2.08 -3.42
CA GLY A 259 -18.00 -2.42 -4.49
C GLY A 259 -19.38 -2.84 -3.97
N CYS A 260 -19.50 -3.42 -2.77
CA CYS A 260 -20.80 -3.70 -2.16
C CYS A 260 -21.65 -2.43 -2.02
N ARG A 261 -21.05 -1.33 -1.58
CA ARG A 261 -21.69 -0.01 -1.49
C ARG A 261 -21.87 0.61 -2.87
N GLY A 262 -20.91 0.39 -3.76
CA GLY A 262 -20.99 0.83 -5.17
C GLY A 262 -22.15 0.22 -5.95
N GLU A 263 -22.52 -1.03 -5.66
CA GLU A 263 -23.68 -1.72 -6.25
C GLU A 263 -25.00 -1.39 -5.54
N GLY A 264 -24.98 -0.51 -4.52
CA GLY A 264 -26.18 -0.04 -3.82
C GLY A 264 -26.36 -0.56 -2.39
N GLY A 265 -25.39 -1.31 -1.85
CA GLY A 265 -25.35 -1.63 -0.43
C GLY A 265 -25.14 -0.41 0.46
N TYR A 266 -25.51 -0.50 1.73
CA TYR A 266 -25.35 0.61 2.68
C TYR A 266 -25.14 0.14 4.11
N LEU A 267 -24.58 1.03 4.93
CA LEU A 267 -24.29 0.77 6.33
C LEU A 267 -25.47 1.14 7.22
N ILE A 268 -25.76 0.30 8.21
CA ILE A 268 -26.77 0.55 9.23
C ILE A 268 -26.21 0.31 10.64
N ASN A 269 -26.68 1.09 11.61
CA ASN A 269 -26.39 0.91 13.03
C ASN A 269 -27.42 -0.04 13.69
N LYS A 270 -27.34 -0.24 15.02
CA LYS A 270 -28.23 -1.16 15.74
C LYS A 270 -29.70 -0.76 15.70
N ASP A 271 -29.98 0.51 15.48
CA ASP A 271 -31.33 1.08 15.42
C ASP A 271 -31.92 0.98 13.99
N GLY A 272 -31.17 0.40 13.05
CA GLY A 272 -31.54 0.28 11.63
C GLY A 272 -31.36 1.56 10.83
N GLU A 273 -30.73 2.59 11.41
CA GLU A 273 -30.50 3.86 10.74
C GLU A 273 -29.38 3.74 9.70
N ARG A 274 -29.64 4.22 8.48
CA ARG A 274 -28.61 4.46 7.46
C ARG A 274 -27.80 5.73 7.79
N PHE A 275 -26.98 5.64 8.82
CA PHE A 275 -26.32 6.80 9.46
C PHE A 275 -25.42 7.61 8.52
N MET A 276 -24.92 7.05 7.42
CA MET A 276 -24.09 7.82 6.47
C MET A 276 -24.84 8.96 5.78
N GLU A 277 -26.17 8.96 5.76
CA GLU A 277 -26.97 10.11 5.30
C GLU A 277 -26.82 11.34 6.20
N ARG A 278 -26.50 11.14 7.49
CA ARG A 278 -26.19 12.20 8.44
C ARG A 278 -24.76 12.73 8.26
N TYR A 279 -23.78 11.84 8.13
CA TYR A 279 -22.35 12.24 8.11
C TYR A 279 -21.86 12.77 6.75
N ALA A 280 -22.43 12.28 5.65
CA ALA A 280 -22.05 12.69 4.30
C ALA A 280 -23.30 12.83 3.41
N PRO A 281 -24.08 13.92 3.53
CA PRO A 281 -25.40 14.02 2.90
C PRO A 281 -25.43 13.79 1.38
N ASN A 282 -24.38 14.21 0.65
CA ASN A 282 -24.33 14.02 -0.80
C ASN A 282 -23.86 12.61 -1.17
N ALA A 283 -22.66 12.22 -0.73
CA ALA A 283 -22.04 10.94 -1.13
C ALA A 283 -22.52 9.70 -0.34
N LYS A 284 -23.07 9.90 0.86
CA LYS A 284 -23.53 8.84 1.78
C LYS A 284 -22.44 7.78 1.98
N ASP A 285 -22.77 6.50 1.78
CA ASP A 285 -21.88 5.34 1.93
C ASP A 285 -20.69 5.32 0.94
N LEU A 286 -20.72 6.20 -0.08
CA LEU A 286 -19.66 6.40 -1.08
C LEU A 286 -18.84 7.67 -0.82
N ALA A 287 -18.86 8.20 0.41
CA ALA A 287 -17.92 9.23 0.84
C ALA A 287 -16.45 8.73 0.86
N GLY A 288 -15.51 9.63 1.16
CA GLY A 288 -14.11 9.26 1.41
C GLY A 288 -13.99 8.21 2.51
N ARG A 289 -13.11 7.22 2.34
CA ARG A 289 -12.96 6.09 3.27
C ARG A 289 -12.66 6.52 4.69
N ASP A 290 -11.82 7.54 4.85
CA ASP A 290 -11.51 8.15 6.14
C ASP A 290 -12.77 8.69 6.86
N VAL A 291 -13.68 9.32 6.12
CA VAL A 291 -14.95 9.84 6.65
C VAL A 291 -15.87 8.69 7.04
N VAL A 292 -16.03 7.67 6.18
CA VAL A 292 -16.89 6.52 6.48
C VAL A 292 -16.36 5.74 7.69
N ALA A 293 -15.05 5.49 7.75
CA ALA A 293 -14.41 4.79 8.86
C ALA A 293 -14.60 5.53 10.19
N ARG A 294 -14.36 6.85 10.23
CA ARG A 294 -14.62 7.67 11.44
C ARG A 294 -16.09 7.63 11.83
N SER A 295 -17.00 7.74 10.87
CA SER A 295 -18.45 7.70 11.11
C SER A 295 -18.87 6.39 11.78
N MET A 296 -18.36 5.26 11.28
CA MET A 296 -18.62 3.94 11.89
C MET A 296 -18.08 3.85 13.33
N VAL A 297 -16.86 4.33 13.58
CA VAL A 297 -16.29 4.33 14.94
C VAL A 297 -17.07 5.24 15.88
N MET A 298 -17.53 6.41 15.42
CA MET A 298 -18.39 7.29 16.22
C MET A 298 -19.72 6.63 16.58
N GLU A 299 -20.39 5.95 15.63
CA GLU A 299 -21.62 5.20 15.93
C GLU A 299 -21.38 4.13 17.01
N ILE A 300 -20.25 3.42 16.95
CA ILE A 300 -19.87 2.41 17.95
C ILE A 300 -19.61 3.07 19.32
N LEU A 301 -18.78 4.11 19.38
CA LEU A 301 -18.41 4.79 20.62
C LEU A 301 -19.60 5.49 21.30
N GLU A 302 -20.57 5.96 20.51
CA GLU A 302 -21.80 6.56 21.02
C GLU A 302 -22.88 5.51 21.35
N GLY A 303 -22.50 4.23 21.40
CA GLY A 303 -23.35 3.14 21.87
C GLY A 303 -24.39 2.67 20.86
N ARG A 304 -24.27 3.03 19.57
CA ARG A 304 -25.15 2.59 18.47
C ARG A 304 -24.58 1.43 17.66
N GLY A 305 -23.47 0.84 18.09
CA GLY A 305 -22.95 -0.39 17.51
C GLY A 305 -23.85 -1.61 17.69
N CYS A 306 -23.72 -2.57 16.77
CA CYS A 306 -24.50 -3.80 16.64
C CYS A 306 -23.89 -4.98 17.42
N GLY A 307 -24.67 -6.05 17.53
CA GLY A 307 -24.29 -7.30 18.23
C GLY A 307 -24.29 -7.18 19.75
N GLU A 308 -24.00 -8.29 20.42
CA GLU A 308 -24.04 -8.37 21.90
C GLU A 308 -23.07 -7.39 22.57
N LYS A 309 -21.93 -7.12 21.93
CA LYS A 309 -20.89 -6.21 22.44
C LYS A 309 -21.03 -4.77 21.96
N GLY A 310 -21.89 -4.50 20.98
CA GLY A 310 -22.05 -3.15 20.41
C GLY A 310 -20.79 -2.63 19.69
N ASP A 311 -19.97 -3.49 19.09
CA ASP A 311 -18.60 -3.19 18.64
C ASP A 311 -18.37 -3.31 17.12
N HIS A 312 -19.45 -3.38 16.35
CA HIS A 312 -19.44 -3.33 14.89
C HIS A 312 -20.69 -2.63 14.35
N VAL A 313 -20.81 -2.49 13.04
CA VAL A 313 -22.06 -2.08 12.38
C VAL A 313 -22.39 -3.08 11.27
N PHE A 314 -23.52 -2.90 10.59
CA PHE A 314 -23.98 -3.83 9.57
C PHE A 314 -23.87 -3.24 8.15
N LEU A 315 -23.40 -4.05 7.20
CA LEU A 315 -23.47 -3.78 5.77
C LEU A 315 -24.64 -4.56 5.17
N LYS A 316 -25.68 -3.85 4.74
CA LYS A 316 -26.92 -4.43 4.20
C LYS A 316 -26.85 -4.58 2.68
N LEU A 317 -27.16 -5.77 2.18
CA LEU A 317 -27.05 -6.14 0.75
C LEU A 317 -28.24 -6.95 0.20
N ASP A 318 -29.11 -7.48 1.05
CA ASP A 318 -30.21 -8.37 0.67
C ASP A 318 -31.19 -7.75 -0.34
N HIS A 319 -31.36 -6.42 -0.32
CA HIS A 319 -32.23 -5.70 -1.25
C HIS A 319 -31.71 -5.68 -2.70
N LEU A 320 -30.44 -6.05 -2.93
CA LEU A 320 -29.88 -6.16 -4.28
C LEU A 320 -30.34 -7.45 -4.99
N GLY A 321 -30.78 -8.45 -4.24
CA GLY A 321 -31.20 -9.75 -4.76
C GLY A 321 -30.02 -10.69 -5.09
N GLU A 322 -30.31 -11.99 -5.04
CA GLU A 322 -29.30 -13.05 -5.19
C GLU A 322 -28.62 -13.05 -6.56
N GLU A 323 -29.33 -12.65 -7.63
CA GLU A 323 -28.75 -12.58 -8.98
C GLU A 323 -27.63 -11.53 -9.08
N VAL A 324 -27.87 -10.32 -8.56
CA VAL A 324 -26.86 -9.25 -8.57
C VAL A 324 -25.67 -9.65 -7.71
N LEU A 325 -25.92 -10.20 -6.52
CA LEU A 325 -24.86 -10.67 -5.63
C LEU A 325 -24.01 -11.77 -6.29
N GLY A 326 -24.64 -12.80 -6.87
CA GLY A 326 -23.94 -13.90 -7.54
C GLY A 326 -23.17 -13.48 -8.80
N LYS A 327 -23.63 -12.43 -9.50
CA LYS A 327 -22.98 -11.93 -10.73
C LYS A 327 -21.89 -10.90 -10.47
N ARG A 328 -22.13 -9.93 -9.57
CA ARG A 328 -21.26 -8.75 -9.36
C ARG A 328 -20.35 -8.86 -8.15
N LEU A 329 -20.77 -9.64 -7.15
CA LEU A 329 -20.16 -9.77 -5.83
C LEU A 329 -20.01 -11.24 -5.36
N PRO A 330 -19.62 -12.21 -6.22
CA PRO A 330 -19.55 -13.62 -5.82
C PRO A 330 -18.47 -13.90 -4.76
N GLY A 331 -17.32 -13.22 -4.83
CA GLY A 331 -16.23 -13.41 -3.88
C GLY A 331 -16.63 -13.03 -2.46
N ILE A 332 -17.29 -11.88 -2.26
CA ILE A 332 -17.74 -11.48 -0.92
C ILE A 332 -18.87 -12.34 -0.39
N VAL A 333 -19.69 -12.96 -1.25
CA VAL A 333 -20.73 -13.91 -0.82
C VAL A 333 -20.06 -15.12 -0.17
N GLU A 334 -19.01 -15.66 -0.80
CA GLU A 334 -18.20 -16.74 -0.24
C GLU A 334 -17.55 -16.30 1.09
N LEU A 335 -16.86 -15.15 1.10
CA LEU A 335 -16.15 -14.66 2.29
C LEU A 335 -17.09 -14.39 3.47
N SER A 336 -18.27 -13.80 3.22
CA SER A 336 -19.27 -13.54 4.26
C SER A 336 -19.78 -14.85 4.88
N LYS A 337 -20.15 -15.83 4.05
CA LYS A 337 -20.62 -17.13 4.52
C LYS A 337 -19.55 -17.89 5.31
N THR A 338 -18.30 -17.79 4.89
CA THR A 338 -17.17 -18.47 5.53
C THR A 338 -16.76 -17.82 6.86
N PHE A 339 -16.58 -16.50 6.89
CA PHE A 339 -15.94 -15.81 8.00
C PHE A 339 -16.90 -15.06 8.92
N ALA A 340 -18.06 -14.64 8.41
CA ALA A 340 -19.10 -13.99 9.21
C ALA A 340 -20.28 -14.91 9.52
N HIS A 341 -20.32 -16.10 8.91
CA HIS A 341 -21.46 -17.01 8.94
C HIS A 341 -22.79 -16.36 8.54
N ALA A 342 -22.70 -15.32 7.69
CA ALA A 342 -23.83 -14.53 7.24
C ALA A 342 -24.05 -14.73 5.73
N ASP A 343 -25.28 -15.08 5.33
CA ASP A 343 -25.68 -15.08 3.92
C ASP A 343 -26.12 -13.66 3.50
N PRO A 344 -25.32 -12.92 2.71
CA PRO A 344 -25.61 -11.51 2.40
C PRO A 344 -26.88 -11.30 1.57
N ALA A 345 -27.45 -12.38 1.00
CA ALA A 345 -28.75 -12.34 0.34
C ALA A 345 -29.94 -12.34 1.33
N LYS A 346 -29.69 -12.61 2.63
CA LYS A 346 -30.73 -12.81 3.66
C LYS A 346 -30.52 -11.92 4.88
N GLU A 347 -29.28 -11.67 5.25
CA GLU A 347 -28.93 -10.91 6.45
C GLU A 347 -27.70 -10.03 6.21
N PRO A 348 -27.55 -8.91 6.95
CA PRO A 348 -26.44 -8.00 6.74
C PRO A 348 -25.10 -8.58 7.25
N ILE A 349 -24.00 -8.13 6.65
CA ILE A 349 -22.65 -8.55 7.03
C ILE A 349 -22.16 -7.70 8.22
N PRO A 350 -21.69 -8.29 9.34
CA PRO A 350 -21.08 -7.54 10.43
C PRO A 350 -19.70 -7.01 10.02
N VAL A 351 -19.52 -5.69 10.09
CA VAL A 351 -18.33 -5.00 9.58
C VAL A 351 -17.81 -3.94 10.54
N VAL A 352 -16.49 -3.75 10.54
CA VAL A 352 -15.78 -2.77 11.35
C VAL A 352 -14.58 -2.19 10.59
N PRO A 353 -14.22 -0.90 10.78
CA PRO A 353 -13.02 -0.35 10.17
C PRO A 353 -11.77 -1.14 10.52
N THR A 354 -11.01 -1.53 9.50
CA THR A 354 -9.87 -2.44 9.62
C THR A 354 -8.66 -1.89 8.86
N CYS A 355 -7.45 -1.95 9.43
CA CYS A 355 -6.24 -1.47 8.74
C CYS A 355 -6.13 -2.12 7.36
N HIS A 356 -5.83 -1.34 6.33
CA HIS A 356 -5.96 -1.81 4.95
C HIS A 356 -4.84 -1.39 4.02
N TYR A 357 -4.41 -0.14 4.05
CA TYR A 357 -3.45 0.37 3.07
C TYR A 357 -2.55 1.44 3.67
N MET A 358 -1.28 1.39 3.29
CA MET A 358 -0.27 2.37 3.68
C MET A 358 -0.17 3.44 2.59
N MET A 359 -0.55 4.70 2.88
CA MET A 359 -0.37 5.79 1.91
C MET A 359 1.06 6.33 1.92
N GLY A 360 1.71 6.26 3.08
CA GLY A 360 3.14 6.54 3.22
C GLY A 360 4.03 5.48 2.57
N GLY A 361 5.33 5.73 2.55
CA GLY A 361 6.32 4.83 1.98
C GLY A 361 7.58 5.54 1.51
N ILE A 362 8.35 4.89 0.63
CA ILE A 362 9.58 5.47 0.08
C ILE A 362 9.20 6.62 -0.86
N PRO A 363 9.61 7.88 -0.60
CA PRO A 363 9.28 8.98 -1.49
C PRO A 363 9.90 8.79 -2.86
N THR A 364 9.12 9.01 -3.91
CA THR A 364 9.60 8.84 -5.30
C THR A 364 9.09 9.94 -6.22
N ASN A 365 9.79 10.16 -7.32
CA ASN A 365 9.21 10.92 -8.43
C ASN A 365 8.29 10.02 -9.30
N VAL A 366 7.67 10.59 -10.34
CA VAL A 366 6.80 9.85 -11.28
C VAL A 366 7.51 8.72 -12.05
N HIS A 367 8.84 8.74 -12.10
CA HIS A 367 9.68 7.70 -12.70
C HIS A 367 10.07 6.60 -11.71
N GLY A 368 9.58 6.67 -10.47
CA GLY A 368 9.85 5.70 -9.43
C GLY A 368 11.24 5.83 -8.80
N GLN A 369 12.06 6.82 -9.16
CA GLN A 369 13.35 7.04 -8.51
C GLN A 369 13.12 7.45 -7.06
N ALA A 370 13.82 6.81 -6.12
CA ALA A 370 13.71 7.16 -4.71
C ALA A 370 14.34 8.54 -4.44
N ILE A 371 13.73 9.29 -3.55
CA ILE A 371 14.14 10.65 -3.18
C ILE A 371 14.63 10.66 -1.72
N MET A 372 15.66 11.43 -1.45
CA MET A 372 16.05 11.85 -0.11
C MET A 372 16.19 13.37 -0.07
N GLN A 373 16.47 13.95 1.10
CA GLN A 373 16.83 15.36 1.22
C GLN A 373 18.30 15.51 1.59
N ASP A 374 18.96 16.52 1.02
CA ASP A 374 20.27 16.96 1.48
C ASP A 374 20.19 17.79 2.78
N ALA A 375 21.35 18.24 3.27
CA ALA A 375 21.43 19.00 4.51
C ALA A 375 20.69 20.36 4.46
N ASP A 376 20.45 20.89 3.26
CA ASP A 376 19.73 22.14 3.04
C ASP A 376 18.22 21.90 2.82
N GLY A 377 17.77 20.64 2.81
CA GLY A 377 16.39 20.25 2.62
C GLY A 377 15.95 20.14 1.16
N ASN A 378 16.89 20.13 0.20
CA ASN A 378 16.56 19.97 -1.22
C ASN A 378 16.45 18.48 -1.57
N ASP A 379 15.49 18.18 -2.45
CA ASP A 379 15.30 16.82 -2.96
C ASP A 379 16.50 16.36 -3.80
N GLN A 380 17.00 15.17 -3.49
CA GLN A 380 18.05 14.48 -4.22
C GLN A 380 17.64 13.05 -4.54
N ILE A 381 18.01 12.57 -5.72
CA ILE A 381 17.76 11.19 -6.12
C ILE A 381 18.73 10.25 -5.39
N VAL A 382 18.20 9.15 -4.87
CA VAL A 382 19.00 8.03 -4.38
C VAL A 382 19.40 7.17 -5.59
N ASN A 383 20.67 7.28 -5.99
CA ASN A 383 21.19 6.55 -7.13
C ASN A 383 21.00 5.03 -6.97
N GLY A 384 20.56 4.39 -8.05
CA GLY A 384 20.33 2.95 -8.12
C GLY A 384 19.07 2.44 -7.39
N LEU A 385 18.36 3.29 -6.63
CA LEU A 385 17.16 2.91 -5.89
C LEU A 385 15.88 3.47 -6.53
N PHE A 386 14.91 2.58 -6.67
CA PHE A 386 13.57 2.89 -7.16
C PHE A 386 12.52 2.25 -6.25
N ALA A 387 11.30 2.77 -6.26
CA ALA A 387 10.15 2.14 -5.63
C ALA A 387 8.86 2.37 -6.43
N CYS A 388 7.93 1.41 -6.38
CA CYS A 388 6.62 1.55 -7.02
C CYS A 388 5.52 0.71 -6.34
N GLY A 389 4.28 1.13 -6.53
CA GLY A 389 3.11 0.58 -5.83
C GLY A 389 3.10 0.97 -4.35
N GLU A 390 2.47 0.16 -3.49
CA GLU A 390 2.26 0.51 -2.07
C GLU A 390 3.54 0.67 -1.23
N ALA A 391 4.71 0.24 -1.72
CA ALA A 391 5.98 0.53 -1.07
C ALA A 391 6.46 1.98 -1.30
N ALA A 392 5.91 2.67 -2.29
CA ALA A 392 6.28 4.02 -2.70
C ALA A 392 5.26 5.06 -2.23
N CYS A 393 5.74 6.28 -2.06
CA CYS A 393 4.95 7.47 -1.80
C CYS A 393 5.30 8.52 -2.86
N VAL A 394 4.65 8.44 -4.03
CA VAL A 394 4.92 9.31 -5.18
C VAL A 394 4.68 10.81 -4.92
N SER A 395 3.61 11.31 -4.28
CA SER A 395 2.42 10.67 -3.69
C SER A 395 1.13 11.03 -4.44
N VAL A 396 0.51 10.01 -5.05
CA VAL A 396 -0.81 10.13 -5.70
C VAL A 396 -2.00 9.91 -4.76
N HIS A 397 -1.74 9.54 -3.50
CA HIS A 397 -2.78 9.16 -2.54
C HIS A 397 -2.95 10.15 -1.39
N GLY A 398 -1.93 10.96 -1.11
CA GLY A 398 -1.92 11.92 -0.01
C GLY A 398 -2.40 11.31 1.32
N ALA A 399 -3.27 12.03 2.03
CA ALA A 399 -3.75 11.60 3.34
C ALA A 399 -4.87 10.55 3.29
N ASN A 400 -5.45 10.26 2.12
CA ASN A 400 -6.51 9.25 1.97
C ASN A 400 -6.63 8.79 0.51
N ARG A 401 -6.29 7.53 0.28
CA ARG A 401 -6.42 6.90 -1.03
C ARG A 401 -7.89 6.68 -1.44
N LEU A 402 -8.24 7.00 -2.69
CA LEU A 402 -9.51 6.56 -3.27
C LEU A 402 -9.53 5.06 -3.57
N GLY A 403 -10.66 4.42 -3.32
CA GLY A 403 -10.84 3.02 -3.66
C GLY A 403 -10.66 2.77 -5.16
N GLY A 404 -9.88 1.75 -5.51
CA GLY A 404 -9.53 1.41 -6.89
C GLY A 404 -8.32 2.14 -7.48
N ASN A 405 -7.88 3.28 -6.91
CA ASN A 405 -6.68 3.99 -7.36
C ASN A 405 -5.38 3.21 -7.11
N SER A 406 -5.32 2.33 -6.10
CA SER A 406 -4.09 1.55 -5.83
C SER A 406 -3.72 0.65 -7.00
N LEU A 407 -4.67 -0.11 -7.56
CA LEU A 407 -4.38 -0.98 -8.71
C LEU A 407 -3.98 -0.16 -9.95
N LEU A 408 -4.51 1.05 -10.10
CA LEU A 408 -4.10 1.97 -11.17
C LEU A 408 -2.65 2.41 -10.96
N ASP A 409 -2.32 2.86 -9.75
CA ASP A 409 -0.95 3.22 -9.33
C ASP A 409 0.03 2.07 -9.65
N LEU A 410 -0.30 0.84 -9.24
CA LEU A 410 0.56 -0.32 -9.50
C LEU A 410 0.98 -0.42 -10.97
N VAL A 411 0.00 -0.30 -11.89
CA VAL A 411 0.24 -0.52 -13.32
C VAL A 411 0.83 0.72 -14.01
N VAL A 412 0.49 1.92 -13.56
CA VAL A 412 1.02 3.16 -14.14
C VAL A 412 2.47 3.39 -13.69
N PHE A 413 2.74 3.35 -12.39
CA PHE A 413 4.08 3.65 -11.87
C PHE A 413 5.04 2.47 -12.00
N GLY A 414 4.55 1.22 -11.95
CA GLY A 414 5.36 0.07 -12.34
C GLY A 414 5.85 0.19 -13.79
N ARG A 415 4.96 0.56 -14.72
CA ARG A 415 5.31 0.82 -16.12
C ARG A 415 6.28 2.00 -16.26
N ALA A 416 6.01 3.12 -15.58
CA ALA A 416 6.83 4.32 -15.65
C ALA A 416 8.27 4.07 -15.17
N ALA A 417 8.44 3.34 -14.06
CA ALA A 417 9.76 2.96 -13.57
C ALA A 417 10.51 2.05 -14.56
N GLY A 418 9.82 1.05 -15.13
CA GLY A 418 10.41 0.18 -16.15
C GLY A 418 10.90 0.95 -17.38
N MET A 419 10.09 1.88 -17.91
CA MET A 419 10.44 2.71 -19.07
C MET A 419 11.64 3.63 -18.77
N PHE A 420 11.68 4.23 -17.57
CA PHE A 420 12.77 5.11 -17.19
C PHE A 420 14.09 4.34 -17.03
N ILE A 421 14.05 3.20 -16.33
CA ILE A 421 15.22 2.34 -16.13
C ILE A 421 15.75 1.82 -17.47
N GLU A 422 14.87 1.43 -18.39
CA GLU A 422 15.27 1.05 -19.75
C GLU A 422 16.06 2.17 -20.44
N GLY A 423 15.55 3.41 -20.39
CA GLY A 423 16.22 4.59 -20.95
C GLY A 423 17.60 4.82 -20.33
N ALA A 424 17.68 4.84 -19.00
CA ALA A 424 18.94 5.05 -18.28
C ALA A 424 19.97 3.94 -18.59
N LEU A 425 19.54 2.67 -18.67
CA LEU A 425 20.42 1.55 -19.03
C LEU A 425 20.88 1.60 -20.50
N ASN A 426 20.14 2.26 -21.39
CA ASN A 426 20.55 2.47 -22.78
C ASN A 426 21.56 3.60 -22.93
N GLU A 427 21.42 4.67 -22.13
CA GLU A 427 22.35 5.80 -22.10
C GLU A 427 23.67 5.44 -21.40
N GLY A 428 23.65 4.46 -20.50
CA GLY A 428 24.78 4.04 -19.70
C GLY A 428 24.70 4.63 -18.29
N ILE A 429 25.06 3.82 -17.29
CA ILE A 429 25.02 4.21 -15.88
C ILE A 429 26.43 4.03 -15.33
N ASP A 430 27.00 5.11 -14.80
CA ASP A 430 28.24 5.06 -14.03
C ASP A 430 28.00 4.23 -12.76
N TYR A 431 28.86 3.25 -12.53
CA TYR A 431 28.64 2.22 -11.51
C TYR A 431 29.94 1.91 -10.78
N LEU A 432 29.90 2.07 -9.45
CA LEU A 432 30.97 1.65 -8.54
C LEU A 432 30.51 0.41 -7.77
N ASP A 433 31.30 -0.65 -7.82
CA ASP A 433 31.03 -1.90 -7.09
C ASP A 433 31.07 -1.69 -5.57
N ALA A 434 30.25 -2.46 -4.86
CA ALA A 434 30.34 -2.60 -3.41
C ALA A 434 31.65 -3.29 -2.99
N SER A 435 32.22 -2.81 -1.89
CA SER A 435 33.33 -3.47 -1.19
C SER A 435 32.85 -4.67 -0.37
N GLU A 436 33.78 -5.49 0.13
CA GLU A 436 33.42 -6.59 1.06
C GLU A 436 32.80 -6.06 2.35
N SER A 437 33.27 -4.92 2.88
CA SER A 437 32.69 -4.31 4.09
C SER A 437 31.25 -3.83 3.88
N ASP A 438 30.92 -3.39 2.67
CA ASP A 438 29.55 -2.98 2.33
C ASP A 438 28.60 -4.18 2.34
N ILE A 439 29.08 -5.34 1.85
CA ILE A 439 28.35 -6.60 1.86
C ILE A 439 28.21 -7.12 3.30
N ASP A 440 29.27 -7.07 4.10
CA ASP A 440 29.25 -7.48 5.51
C ASP A 440 28.27 -6.60 6.33
N ALA A 441 28.18 -5.30 6.04
CA ALA A 441 27.22 -4.40 6.67
C ALA A 441 25.77 -4.81 6.36
N ALA A 442 25.45 -5.15 5.11
CA ALA A 442 24.13 -5.63 4.71
C ALA A 442 23.80 -7.04 5.28
N MET A 443 24.80 -7.83 5.67
CA MET A 443 24.64 -9.14 6.28
C MET A 443 24.41 -9.10 7.80
N ALA A 444 24.77 -8.00 8.46
CA ALA A 444 24.83 -7.90 9.92
C ALA A 444 23.51 -8.32 10.62
N ARG A 445 22.36 -7.90 10.09
CA ARG A 445 21.05 -8.20 10.66
C ARG A 445 20.71 -9.69 10.63
N MET A 446 21.01 -10.36 9.52
CA MET A 446 20.80 -11.80 9.40
C MET A 446 21.76 -12.58 10.30
N ASN A 447 23.02 -12.15 10.38
CA ASN A 447 24.01 -12.76 11.25
C ASN A 447 23.59 -12.68 12.72
N ARG A 448 23.08 -11.53 13.19
CA ARG A 448 22.53 -11.37 14.55
C ARG A 448 21.49 -12.46 14.88
N TRP A 449 20.52 -12.67 13.99
CA TRP A 449 19.51 -13.72 14.20
C TRP A 449 20.11 -15.13 14.16
N ASN A 450 21.04 -15.39 13.26
CA ASN A 450 21.69 -16.70 13.18
C ASN A 450 22.51 -17.00 14.46
N GLU A 451 23.17 -15.99 15.02
CA GLU A 451 24.03 -16.07 16.20
C GLU A 451 23.27 -15.97 17.54
N SER A 452 22.00 -15.56 17.54
CA SER A 452 21.22 -15.39 18.77
C SER A 452 21.22 -16.67 19.62
N GLY A 453 21.66 -16.60 20.87
CA GLY A 453 21.79 -17.75 21.79
C GLY A 453 20.69 -17.89 22.85
N GLY A 454 19.89 -16.84 23.07
CA GLY A 454 18.76 -16.80 24.00
C GLY A 454 18.05 -15.45 23.88
N GLY A 455 16.87 -15.30 24.47
CA GLY A 455 16.04 -14.10 24.30
C GLY A 455 14.55 -14.40 24.20
N GLU A 456 13.76 -13.36 23.98
CA GLU A 456 12.31 -13.45 23.84
C GLU A 456 11.88 -14.03 22.48
N SER A 457 10.65 -14.54 22.42
CA SER A 457 10.12 -15.20 21.22
C SER A 457 9.58 -14.18 20.21
N VAL A 458 9.90 -14.41 18.93
CA VAL A 458 9.43 -13.57 17.81
C VAL A 458 7.90 -13.42 17.78
N PRO A 459 7.08 -14.48 17.95
CA PRO A 459 5.63 -14.33 17.92
C PRO A 459 5.07 -13.46 19.05
N ALA A 460 5.65 -13.53 20.26
CA ALA A 460 5.20 -12.74 21.40
C ALA A 460 5.49 -11.25 21.19
N LEU A 461 6.72 -10.93 20.76
CA LEU A 461 7.12 -9.55 20.46
C LEU A 461 6.31 -8.96 19.30
N LYS A 462 6.00 -9.76 18.28
CA LYS A 462 5.13 -9.36 17.17
C LYS A 462 3.71 -9.03 17.64
N ALA A 463 3.13 -9.86 18.50
CA ALA A 463 1.80 -9.61 19.05
C ALA A 463 1.77 -8.32 19.89
N GLU A 464 2.80 -8.10 20.71
CA GLU A 464 2.93 -6.88 21.50
C GLU A 464 3.05 -5.62 20.62
N LEU A 465 3.87 -5.65 19.56
CA LEU A 465 3.96 -4.57 18.57
C LEU A 465 2.57 -4.26 17.99
N GLN A 466 1.85 -5.30 17.58
CA GLN A 466 0.54 -5.20 16.97
C GLN A 466 -0.50 -4.58 17.89
N ASP A 467 -0.47 -4.94 19.18
CA ASP A 467 -1.35 -4.38 20.20
C ASP A 467 -1.03 -2.91 20.49
N ILE A 468 0.26 -2.54 20.54
CA ILE A 468 0.67 -1.14 20.72
C ILE A 468 0.13 -0.28 19.57
N MET A 469 0.31 -0.74 18.32
CA MET A 469 -0.16 -0.02 17.14
C MET A 469 -1.68 0.08 17.08
N GLN A 470 -2.39 -1.02 17.35
CA GLN A 470 -3.86 -1.06 17.32
C GLN A 470 -4.49 -0.09 18.31
N ASN A 471 -3.91 0.02 19.51
CA ASN A 471 -4.47 0.82 20.60
C ASN A 471 -4.04 2.29 20.55
N SER A 472 -2.82 2.59 20.09
CA SER A 472 -2.25 3.94 20.16
C SER A 472 -2.34 4.72 18.86
N PHE A 473 -2.41 4.02 17.72
CA PHE A 473 -2.33 4.61 16.38
C PHE A 473 -3.48 4.16 15.46
N GLY A 474 -4.66 3.88 16.04
CA GLY A 474 -5.88 3.53 15.32
C GLY A 474 -6.52 4.69 14.54
N VAL A 475 -7.84 4.57 14.28
CA VAL A 475 -8.62 5.54 13.49
C VAL A 475 -8.63 6.93 14.14
N PHE A 476 -8.84 6.99 15.45
CA PHE A 476 -8.76 8.21 16.24
C PHE A 476 -7.53 8.18 17.13
N ARG A 477 -6.88 9.33 17.28
CA ARG A 477 -5.61 9.49 17.99
C ARG A 477 -5.70 10.63 19.00
N GLN A 478 -4.86 10.54 20.03
CA GLN A 478 -4.73 11.56 21.06
C GLN A 478 -3.28 11.58 21.54
N GLU A 479 -2.75 12.77 21.82
CA GLU A 479 -1.33 12.96 22.15
C GLU A 479 -0.81 12.03 23.24
N ASP A 480 -1.48 11.94 24.39
CA ASP A 480 -1.00 11.16 25.53
C ASP A 480 -0.89 9.67 25.21
N ASN A 481 -1.89 9.11 24.52
CA ASN A 481 -1.87 7.71 24.08
C ASN A 481 -0.77 7.47 23.04
N MET A 482 -0.54 8.41 22.12
CA MET A 482 0.52 8.30 21.13
C MET A 482 1.92 8.39 21.76
N LYS A 483 2.11 9.27 22.76
CA LYS A 483 3.37 9.37 23.51
C LYS A 483 3.70 8.06 24.23
N ASP A 484 2.71 7.49 24.92
CA ASP A 484 2.84 6.17 25.56
C ASP A 484 3.16 5.08 24.53
N GLY A 485 2.47 5.08 23.38
CA GLY A 485 2.74 4.16 22.28
C GLY A 485 4.17 4.27 21.73
N VAL A 486 4.66 5.49 21.50
CA VAL A 486 6.06 5.74 21.06
C VAL A 486 7.06 5.22 22.09
N GLN A 487 6.82 5.46 23.38
CA GLN A 487 7.69 4.96 24.44
C GLN A 487 7.72 3.42 24.46
N LYS A 488 6.55 2.78 24.42
CA LYS A 488 6.45 1.31 24.40
C LYS A 488 7.14 0.68 23.20
N LEU A 489 7.02 1.31 22.02
CA LEU A 489 7.75 0.89 20.81
C LEU A 489 9.27 1.01 20.99
N ALA A 490 9.76 2.07 21.63
CA ALA A 490 11.18 2.25 21.89
C ALA A 490 11.72 1.17 22.86
N GLU A 491 10.95 0.82 23.90
CA GLU A 491 11.27 -0.27 24.82
C GLU A 491 11.25 -1.63 24.10
N LEU A 492 10.22 -1.86 23.27
CA LEU A 492 10.08 -3.08 22.47
C LEU A 492 11.22 -3.27 21.47
N ARG A 493 11.70 -2.20 20.83
CA ARG A 493 12.86 -2.24 19.93
C ARG A 493 14.10 -2.82 20.62
N GLY A 494 14.36 -2.43 21.87
CA GLY A 494 15.47 -2.97 22.66
C GLY A 494 15.32 -4.48 22.91
N ARG A 495 14.10 -4.95 23.17
CA ARG A 495 13.79 -6.38 23.38
C ARG A 495 13.89 -7.19 22.09
N ILE A 496 13.43 -6.64 20.96
CA ILE A 496 13.59 -7.25 19.63
C ILE A 496 15.08 -7.38 19.26
N ALA A 497 15.92 -6.44 19.67
CA ALA A 497 17.37 -6.50 19.42
C ALA A 497 18.04 -7.74 20.06
N GLU A 498 17.53 -8.19 21.20
CA GLU A 498 18.02 -9.34 21.98
C GLU A 498 17.15 -10.60 21.81
N ALA A 499 16.24 -10.61 20.83
CA ALA A 499 15.31 -11.72 20.62
C ALA A 499 16.01 -12.96 20.04
N HIS A 500 15.37 -14.12 20.22
CA HIS A 500 15.97 -15.41 19.87
C HIS A 500 15.29 -16.10 18.68
N LEU A 501 16.08 -16.45 17.67
CA LEU A 501 15.70 -17.40 16.64
C LEU A 501 16.02 -18.82 17.10
N ALA A 502 14.99 -19.59 17.49
CA ALA A 502 15.16 -20.95 17.99
C ALA A 502 15.49 -21.98 16.89
N ASP A 503 14.80 -21.92 15.75
CA ASP A 503 15.10 -22.79 14.61
C ASP A 503 16.31 -22.27 13.85
N LYS A 504 17.41 -23.03 13.86
CA LYS A 504 18.66 -22.72 13.15
C LYS A 504 18.83 -23.52 11.85
N SER A 505 17.82 -24.28 11.43
CA SER A 505 17.85 -25.01 10.16
C SER A 505 18.06 -24.06 8.96
N ASN A 506 18.57 -24.59 7.84
CA ASN A 506 18.83 -23.77 6.65
C ASN A 506 17.64 -23.78 5.69
N ALA A 507 17.27 -24.97 5.19
CA ALA A 507 16.24 -25.16 4.20
C ALA A 507 14.84 -24.89 4.77
N PHE A 508 14.08 -24.04 4.08
CA PHE A 508 12.69 -23.68 4.35
C PHE A 508 12.40 -23.24 5.79
N ASN A 509 13.38 -22.59 6.43
CA ASN A 509 13.25 -22.08 7.79
C ASN A 509 12.40 -20.80 7.80
N THR A 510 11.09 -20.95 7.97
CA THR A 510 10.15 -19.82 8.05
C THR A 510 10.30 -19.01 9.33
N ALA A 511 10.80 -19.61 10.43
CA ALA A 511 11.07 -18.87 11.66
C ALA A 511 12.16 -17.80 11.45
N ARG A 512 13.18 -18.09 10.63
CA ARG A 512 14.19 -17.09 10.23
C ARG A 512 13.55 -15.96 9.41
N VAL A 513 12.69 -16.30 8.46
CA VAL A 513 11.97 -15.31 7.63
C VAL A 513 11.11 -14.40 8.52
N GLU A 514 10.29 -14.98 9.40
CA GLU A 514 9.42 -14.20 10.30
C GLU A 514 10.20 -13.35 11.31
N ALA A 515 11.36 -13.82 11.78
CA ALA A 515 12.26 -13.03 12.62
C ALA A 515 12.81 -11.81 11.86
N LEU A 516 13.22 -12.00 10.60
CA LEU A 516 13.65 -10.91 9.73
C LEU A 516 12.49 -9.95 9.38
N GLU A 517 11.26 -10.45 9.28
CA GLU A 517 10.07 -9.64 9.06
C GLU A 517 9.71 -8.81 10.30
N LEU A 518 9.92 -9.33 11.51
CA LEU A 518 9.68 -8.59 12.76
C LEU A 518 10.54 -7.33 12.83
N ASP A 519 11.80 -7.38 12.39
CA ASP A 519 12.64 -6.18 12.31
C ASP A 519 12.01 -5.13 11.39
N ASN A 520 11.47 -5.54 10.24
CA ASN A 520 10.83 -4.63 9.28
C ASN A 520 9.55 -4.02 9.85
N LEU A 521 8.72 -4.83 10.53
CA LEU A 521 7.53 -4.37 11.23
C LEU A 521 7.87 -3.31 12.28
N MET A 522 8.96 -3.52 13.04
CA MET A 522 9.43 -2.55 14.04
C MET A 522 9.85 -1.23 13.41
N GLU A 523 10.62 -1.27 12.31
CA GLU A 523 11.02 -0.04 11.59
C GLU A 523 9.80 0.77 11.11
N VAL A 524 8.81 0.08 10.51
CA VAL A 524 7.60 0.74 10.01
C VAL A 524 6.74 1.29 11.15
N ALA A 525 6.58 0.52 12.24
CA ALA A 525 5.81 0.93 13.40
C ALA A 525 6.40 2.18 14.07
N GLU A 526 7.72 2.23 14.27
CA GLU A 526 8.39 3.39 14.85
C GLU A 526 8.27 4.63 13.96
N ALA A 527 8.53 4.50 12.64
CA ALA A 527 8.38 5.60 11.69
C ALA A 527 6.94 6.15 11.67
N THR A 528 5.95 5.25 11.69
CA THR A 528 4.52 5.59 11.76
C THR A 528 4.19 6.36 13.05
N ALA A 529 4.65 5.85 14.19
CA ALA A 529 4.34 6.39 15.50
C ALA A 529 4.92 7.78 15.71
N ILE A 530 6.19 7.99 15.34
CA ILE A 530 6.88 9.27 15.47
C ILE A 530 6.25 10.30 14.51
N ALA A 531 5.98 9.93 13.26
CA ALA A 531 5.33 10.82 12.30
C ALA A 531 3.90 11.22 12.75
N ALA A 532 3.14 10.27 13.32
CA ALA A 532 1.80 10.53 13.83
C ALA A 532 1.80 11.47 15.04
N LEU A 533 2.80 11.33 15.93
CA LEU A 533 2.93 12.20 17.10
C LEU A 533 3.31 13.63 16.70
N GLU A 534 4.20 13.78 15.71
CA GLU A 534 4.71 15.09 15.28
C GLU A 534 3.67 15.89 14.48
N ARG A 535 2.86 15.25 13.63
CA ARG A 535 1.80 15.95 12.88
C ARG A 535 0.69 16.43 13.82
N LYS A 536 0.63 17.73 14.07
CA LYS A 536 -0.33 18.40 14.97
C LYS A 536 -1.47 19.06 14.18
N GLU A 537 -2.20 18.25 13.43
CA GLU A 537 -3.43 18.60 12.70
C GLU A 537 -4.31 17.35 12.53
N SER A 538 -5.48 17.49 11.90
CA SER A 538 -6.25 16.37 11.36
C SER A 538 -6.44 16.51 9.85
N ARG A 539 -6.00 15.52 9.08
CA ARG A 539 -6.05 15.51 7.61
C ARG A 539 -6.26 14.09 7.09
N GLY A 540 -7.24 13.90 6.21
CA GLY A 540 -7.56 12.58 5.65
C GLY A 540 -7.70 11.50 6.72
N ALA A 541 -6.90 10.44 6.64
CA ALA A 541 -6.93 9.31 7.58
C ALA A 541 -6.23 9.57 8.93
N HIS A 542 -5.45 10.66 9.06
CA HIS A 542 -4.88 11.09 10.33
C HIS A 542 -5.87 11.98 11.07
N SER A 543 -6.44 11.50 12.19
CA SER A 543 -7.43 12.22 12.98
C SER A 543 -7.03 12.28 14.45
N ARG A 544 -6.81 13.49 14.95
CA ARG A 544 -6.42 13.78 16.34
C ARG A 544 -7.52 14.55 17.06
N TYR A 545 -7.93 14.08 18.24
CA TYR A 545 -8.92 14.81 19.05
C TYR A 545 -8.39 16.14 19.59
N ASP A 546 -7.09 16.19 19.90
CA ASP A 546 -6.38 17.34 20.43
C ASP A 546 -5.98 18.38 19.36
N TYR A 547 -6.03 18.00 18.08
CA TYR A 547 -5.85 18.88 16.92
C TYR A 547 -6.88 18.52 15.83
N PRO A 548 -8.18 18.84 16.03
CA PRO A 548 -9.27 18.33 15.21
C PRO A 548 -9.37 19.00 13.82
N ASP A 549 -8.74 20.15 13.64
CA ASP A 549 -8.80 20.93 12.41
C ASP A 549 -7.65 20.60 11.46
N ARG A 550 -7.93 20.76 10.16
CA ARG A 550 -6.91 20.71 9.10
C ARG A 550 -6.13 22.03 9.09
N ASP A 551 -4.80 21.97 9.09
CA ASP A 551 -3.93 23.15 9.14
C ASP A 551 -3.13 23.29 7.83
N ASP A 552 -3.70 24.05 6.89
CA ASP A 552 -3.04 24.28 5.60
C ASP A 552 -1.86 25.26 5.69
N VAL A 553 -1.70 26.01 6.80
CA VAL A 553 -0.60 26.96 6.98
C VAL A 553 0.68 26.21 7.34
N ASN A 554 0.60 25.28 8.30
CA ASN A 554 1.78 24.59 8.81
C ASN A 554 1.96 23.19 8.24
N TRP A 555 0.89 22.52 7.81
CA TRP A 555 0.89 21.09 7.52
C TRP A 555 0.36 20.71 6.13
N LEU A 556 0.19 21.68 5.23
CA LEU A 556 0.10 21.44 3.78
C LEU A 556 1.47 21.04 3.20
N LYS A 557 2.02 19.96 3.76
CA LYS A 557 3.35 19.41 3.56
C LYS A 557 3.28 17.90 3.79
N HIS A 558 4.17 17.19 3.11
CA HIS A 558 4.45 15.82 3.47
C HIS A 558 5.27 15.76 4.76
N SER A 559 5.02 14.75 5.59
CA SER A 559 5.94 14.42 6.69
C SER A 559 7.07 13.58 6.12
N LEU A 560 8.31 13.85 6.56
CA LEU A 560 9.47 13.08 6.11
C LEU A 560 10.26 12.58 7.32
N TYR A 561 10.14 11.28 7.62
CA TYR A 561 10.83 10.63 8.72
C TYR A 561 12.28 10.28 8.34
N PHE A 562 13.25 10.80 9.09
CA PHE A 562 14.66 10.49 8.94
C PHE A 562 15.10 9.46 9.99
N PRO A 563 15.49 8.23 9.57
CA PRO A 563 15.73 7.12 10.50
C PRO A 563 16.96 7.31 11.40
N ALA A 564 18.00 7.99 10.94
CA ALA A 564 19.24 8.16 11.71
C ALA A 564 19.02 9.06 12.93
N GLU A 565 18.27 10.15 12.77
CA GLU A 565 17.98 11.12 13.82
C GLU A 565 16.68 10.81 14.58
N LYS A 566 15.84 9.92 14.04
CA LYS A 566 14.45 9.68 14.49
C LYS A 566 13.64 10.97 14.56
N LYS A 567 13.79 11.81 13.53
CA LYS A 567 13.13 13.12 13.42
C LYS A 567 12.24 13.17 12.20
N VAL A 568 11.24 14.05 12.25
CA VAL A 568 10.31 14.28 11.15
C VAL A 568 10.56 15.69 10.62
N GLY A 569 11.03 15.77 9.39
CA GLY A 569 11.06 17.00 8.60
C GLY A 569 9.81 17.14 7.75
N LYS A 570 9.86 18.07 6.79
CA LYS A 570 8.77 18.35 5.87
C LYS A 570 9.29 18.40 4.44
N ARG A 571 8.50 17.88 3.50
CA ARG A 571 8.70 18.08 2.06
C ARG A 571 7.50 18.80 1.46
N ASP A 572 7.77 19.61 0.45
CA ASP A 572 6.73 20.33 -0.27
C ASP A 572 5.83 19.37 -1.05
N VAL A 573 4.53 19.66 -1.03
CA VAL A 573 3.56 19.03 -1.92
C VAL A 573 3.65 19.74 -3.27
N ASN A 574 3.65 18.99 -4.37
CA ASN A 574 3.66 19.54 -5.71
C ASN A 574 2.28 20.10 -6.11
N PHE A 575 2.18 21.43 -6.20
CA PHE A 575 1.00 22.16 -6.68
C PHE A 575 1.15 22.67 -8.12
N LYS A 576 1.99 22.04 -8.94
CA LYS A 576 2.35 22.47 -10.30
C LYS A 576 2.08 21.35 -11.32
N PRO A 577 0.79 21.00 -11.57
CA PRO A 577 0.46 20.16 -12.71
C PRO A 577 0.95 20.81 -14.03
N ARG A 578 1.17 19.98 -15.05
CA ARG A 578 1.80 20.37 -16.31
C ARG A 578 0.80 20.91 -17.34
N THR A 579 -0.40 20.34 -17.39
CA THR A 579 -1.36 20.58 -18.49
C THR A 579 -2.72 21.10 -18.04
N VAL A 580 -2.97 21.18 -16.73
CA VAL A 580 -4.21 21.71 -16.14
C VAL A 580 -3.90 22.76 -15.08
N ASP A 581 -4.91 23.53 -14.69
CA ASP A 581 -4.79 24.45 -13.56
C ASP A 581 -4.69 23.68 -12.24
N THR A 582 -3.98 24.28 -11.28
CA THR A 582 -3.84 23.75 -9.92
C THR A 582 -5.20 23.67 -9.22
N PHE A 583 -5.49 22.54 -8.60
CA PHE A 583 -6.64 22.41 -7.70
C PHE A 583 -6.29 22.95 -6.31
N GLU A 584 -6.70 24.19 -6.05
CA GLU A 584 -6.43 24.84 -4.77
C GLU A 584 -7.09 24.13 -3.57
N PRO A 585 -6.44 24.10 -2.38
CA PRO A 585 -7.03 23.59 -1.17
C PRO A 585 -8.35 24.30 -0.84
N LYS A 586 -9.36 23.50 -0.52
CA LYS A 586 -10.65 23.98 0.01
C LYS A 586 -11.14 23.03 1.09
N VAL A 587 -12.19 23.44 1.80
CA VAL A 587 -12.87 22.57 2.77
C VAL A 587 -13.32 21.29 2.07
N ARG A 588 -12.97 20.14 2.67
CA ARG A 588 -13.25 18.80 2.13
C ARG A 588 -14.46 18.19 2.82
N THR A 589 -15.62 18.23 2.17
CA THR A 589 -16.85 17.56 2.60
C THR A 589 -17.40 16.64 1.50
N TYR A 590 -18.23 15.66 1.89
CA TYR A 590 -18.81 14.64 1.02
C TYR A 590 -20.33 14.62 1.09
#